data_AF-A0A7V8WH12-F1
#
_entry.id   AF-A0A7V8WH12-F1
#
_cell.length_a   1.000
_cell.length_b   1.000
_cell.length_c   1.000
_cell.angle_alpha   90.00
_cell.angle_beta   90.00
_cell.angle_gamma   90.00
#
_symmetry.space_group_name_H-M   'P 1'
#
loop_
_entity.id
_entity.type
_entity.pdbx_description
1 polymer ?
#
loop_
_entity_poly.entity_id
_entity_poly.type
_entity_poly.pdbx_seq_one_letter_code
_entity_poly.pdbx_strand_id
1 'polypeptide(L)' 'VQQTLDALRTAARGRDNTMYPLLDCVRAYATVGEMCDALREMWGEYEEVPLI' A
#
# COMPACT_ATOMS: atom_id res chain seq x y z
N VAL A 1 4.88 -5.44 -12.03
CA VAL A 1 4.74 -4.37 -11.01
C VAL A 1 3.31 -3.84 -10.93
N GLN A 2 2.72 -3.28 -12.00
CA GLN A 2 1.39 -2.63 -11.90
C GLN A 2 0.28 -3.57 -11.38
N GLN A 3 0.17 -4.78 -11.92
CA GLN A 3 -0.83 -5.77 -11.48
C GLN A 3 -0.70 -6.11 -9.98
N THR A 4 0.52 -6.20 -9.44
CA THR A 4 0.74 -6.50 -8.02
C THR A 4 0.38 -5.31 -7.13
N LEU A 5 0.64 -4.08 -7.59
CA LEU A 5 0.22 -2.87 -6.89
C LEU A 5 -1.31 -2.71 -6.89
N ASP A 6 -1.99 -3.09 -7.96
CA ASP A 6 -3.47 -3.08 -8.00
C ASP A 6 -4.10 -4.10 -7.06
N ALA A 7 -3.48 -5.27 -6.92
CA ALA A 7 -3.87 -6.26 -5.91
C ALA A 7 -3.66 -5.71 -4.49
N LEU A 8 -2.55 -5.02 -4.25
CA LEU A 8 -2.29 -4.35 -2.97
C LEU A 8 -3.35 -3.27 -2.66
N ARG A 9 -3.70 -2.41 -3.64
CA ARG A 9 -4.79 -1.42 -3.49
C ARG A 9 -6.14 -2.07 -3.17
N THR A 10 -6.44 -3.20 -3.83
CA THR A 10 -7.69 -3.93 -3.61
C THR A 10 -7.75 -4.52 -2.21
N ALA A 11 -6.65 -5.13 -1.73
CA ALA A 11 -6.57 -5.63 -0.35
C ALA A 11 -6.68 -4.48 0.67
N ALA A 12 -6.03 -3.34 0.39
CA ALA A 12 -6.05 -2.15 1.24
C ALA A 12 -7.44 -1.46 1.31
N ARG A 13 -8.27 -1.58 0.26
CA ARG A 13 -9.69 -1.14 0.29
C ARG A 13 -10.53 -1.95 1.26
N GLY A 14 -10.21 -3.23 1.41
CA GLY A 14 -10.96 -4.18 2.20
C GLY A 14 -10.44 -4.28 3.64
N ARG A 15 -10.59 -5.48 4.20
CA ARG A 15 -9.98 -5.87 5.48
C ARG A 15 -9.08 -7.09 5.33
N ASP A 16 -8.64 -7.34 4.09
CA ASP A 16 -7.79 -8.47 3.78
C ASP A 16 -6.38 -8.23 4.31
N ASN A 17 -5.64 -9.32 4.53
CA ASN A 17 -4.27 -9.23 5.00
C ASN A 17 -3.36 -8.70 3.87
N THR A 18 -2.81 -7.51 4.05
CA THR A 18 -1.93 -6.83 3.10
C THR A 18 -0.54 -7.44 2.98
N MET A 19 -0.13 -8.31 3.91
CA MET A 19 1.19 -8.95 3.85
C MET A 19 1.36 -9.84 2.62
N TYR A 20 0.30 -10.52 2.16
CA TYR A 20 0.36 -11.37 0.96
C TYR A 20 0.65 -10.56 -0.32
N PRO A 21 -0.14 -9.54 -0.68
CA PRO A 21 0.15 -8.72 -1.86
C PRO A 21 1.46 -7.93 -1.75
N LEU A 22 1.90 -7.54 -0.54
CA LEU A 22 3.21 -6.91 -0.34
C LEU A 22 4.37 -7.84 -0.75
N LEU A 23 4.29 -9.13 -0.40
CA LEU A 23 5.29 -10.11 -0.83
C LEU A 23 5.32 -10.25 -2.36
N ASP A 24 4.15 -10.22 -3.00
CA ASP A 24 4.07 -10.30 -4.46
C ASP A 24 4.59 -9.03 -5.14
N CYS A 25 4.39 -7.85 -4.55
CA CYS A 25 5.02 -6.60 -4.97
C CYS A 25 6.55 -6.70 -4.91
N VAL A 26 7.11 -7.16 -3.79
CA VAL A 26 8.57 -7.32 -3.63
C VAL A 26 9.13 -8.33 -4.64
N ARG A 27 8.45 -9.46 -4.86
CA ARG A 27 8.83 -10.46 -5.88
C ARG A 27 8.78 -9.91 -7.30
N ALA A 28 7.87 -8.98 -7.57
CA ALA A 28 7.76 -8.28 -8.83
C ALA A 28 8.76 -7.12 -8.97
N TYR A 29 9.70 -6.95 -8.03
CA TYR A 29 10.66 -5.85 -7.96
C TYR A 29 10.01 -4.46 -7.83
N ALA A 30 8.83 -4.38 -7.20
CA ALA A 30 8.25 -3.11 -6.80
C ALA A 30 9.14 -2.46 -5.71
N THR A 31 9.34 -1.17 -5.83
CA THR A 31 10.08 -0.37 -4.84
C THR A 31 9.21 -0.08 -3.62
N VAL A 32 9.86 0.28 -2.52
CA VAL A 32 9.17 0.73 -1.31
C VAL A 32 8.33 1.99 -1.59
N GLY A 33 8.84 2.91 -2.41
CA GLY A 33 8.10 4.11 -2.83
C GLY A 33 6.77 3.76 -3.51
N GLU A 34 6.80 2.90 -4.53
CA GLU A 34 5.59 2.49 -5.26
C GLU A 34 4.57 1.79 -4.35
N MET A 35 5.03 0.97 -3.40
CA MET A 35 4.16 0.31 -2.43
C MET A 35 3.54 1.32 -1.45
N CYS A 36 4.33 2.27 -0.94
CA CYS A 36 3.83 3.34 -0.07
C CYS A 36 2.84 4.24 -0.80
N ASP A 37 3.09 4.59 -2.06
CA ASP A 37 2.20 5.40 -2.89
C ASP A 37 0.85 4.72 -3.08
N ALA A 38 0.86 3.42 -3.42
CA ALA A 38 -0.37 2.64 -3.57
C ALA A 38 -1.19 2.54 -2.28
N LEU A 39 -0.54 2.44 -1.11
CA LEU A 39 -1.23 2.43 0.18
C LEU A 39 -1.75 3.82 0.57
N ARG A 40 -0.98 4.88 0.28
CA ARG A 40 -1.39 6.27 0.51
C ARG A 40 -2.62 6.66 -0.28
N GLU A 41 -2.73 6.21 -1.53
CA GLU A 41 -3.95 6.42 -2.35
C GLU A 41 -5.20 5.86 -1.67
N MET A 42 -5.07 4.80 -0.85
CA MET A 42 -6.21 4.14 -0.22
C MET A 42 -6.51 4.60 1.20
N TRP A 43 -5.48 4.88 1.99
CA TRP A 43 -5.63 5.21 3.41
C TRP A 43 -5.37 6.69 3.72
N GLY A 44 -4.83 7.43 2.77
CA GLY A 44 -4.30 8.77 3.00
C GLY A 44 -2.98 8.75 3.76
N GLU A 45 -2.62 9.89 4.32
CA GLU A 45 -1.47 10.04 5.22
C GLU A 45 -1.96 10.39 6.62
N TYR A 46 -1.16 10.02 7.62
CA TYR A 46 -1.36 10.50 8.96
C TYR A 46 -0.80 11.92 9.10
N GLU A 47 -1.63 12.86 9.54
CA GLU A 47 -1.20 14.20 9.94
C GLU A 47 -1.22 14.31 11.47
N GLU A 48 -0.10 14.74 12.04
CA GLU A 48 0.02 14.94 13.48
C GLU A 48 -0.88 16.09 13.94
N VAL A 49 -1.68 15.84 14.99
CA VAL A 49 -2.55 16.87 15.56
C VAL A 49 -1.70 17.90 16.30
N PRO A 50 -1.80 19.20 15.97
CA PRO A 50 -1.06 20.24 16.70
C PRO A 50 -1.50 20.26 18.16
N LEU A 51 -0.56 20.01 19.07
CA LEU A 51 -0.78 20.24 20.51
C LEU A 51 -0.69 21.74 20.76
N ILE A 52 -1.83 22.35 21.11
CA ILE A 52 -1.93 23.74 21.62
C ILE A 52 -1.97 23.75 23.14
#